data_AF-A0A928Z0J6-F1
#
_entry.id   AF-A0A928Z0J6-F1
#
_cell.length_a   1.000
_cell.length_b   1.000
_cell.length_c   1.000
_cell.angle_alpha   90.00
_cell.angle_beta   90.00
_cell.angle_gamma   90.00
#
_symmetry.space_group_name_H-M   'P 1'
#
loop_
_entity.id
_entity.type
_entity.pdbx_description
1 polymer ?
#
loop_
_entity_poly.entity_id
_entity_poly.type
_entity_poly.pdbx_seq_one_letter_code
_entity_poly.pdbx_strand_id
1 'polypeptide(L)'
;MTNSSSQRRALVVQNNFSPFGNKLIQSGYVNNEQMQQALIECRKSGKPLTAVLEAMTGQQLSPDLIRQYKKQQLFELKILYGVESLD
;
A
#
# COMPACT_ATOMS: atom_id res chain seq x y z
N MET A 1 12.59 -20.91 32.02
CA MET A 1 12.19 -21.43 30.69
C MET A 1 10.87 -20.77 30.31
N THR A 2 10.87 -19.77 29.44
CA THR A 2 9.63 -19.12 28.96
C THR A 2 9.59 -19.27 27.44
N ASN A 3 8.89 -20.29 26.97
CA ASN A 3 8.62 -20.50 25.55
C ASN A 3 7.60 -19.46 25.07
N SER A 4 8.08 -18.30 24.64
CA SER A 4 7.27 -17.37 23.86
C SER A 4 7.06 -17.98 22.48
N SER A 5 5.94 -18.67 22.30
CA SER A 5 5.49 -19.14 20.99
C SER A 5 5.29 -17.91 20.10
N SER A 6 6.31 -17.64 19.29
CA SER A 6 6.23 -16.66 18.20
C SER A 6 5.09 -17.10 17.29
N GLN A 7 3.92 -16.52 17.51
CA GLN A 7 2.81 -16.58 16.56
C GLN A 7 3.31 -15.84 15.32
N ARG A 8 4.03 -16.58 14.46
CA ARG A 8 4.22 -16.23 13.07
C ARG A 8 2.82 -16.16 12.48
N ARG A 9 2.20 -14.98 12.59
CA ARG A 9 1.11 -14.59 11.70
C ARG A 9 1.74 -14.61 10.32
N ALA A 10 1.69 -15.78 9.69
CA ALA A 10 1.94 -15.90 8.27
C ALA A 10 1.11 -14.79 7.63
N LEU A 11 1.76 -13.92 6.87
CA LEU A 11 1.08 -13.01 5.96
C LEU A 11 0.28 -13.93 5.05
N VAL A 12 -0.98 -14.20 5.41
CA VAL A 12 -1.89 -14.96 4.59
C VAL A 12 -1.97 -14.18 3.30
N VAL A 13 -1.37 -14.73 2.25
CA VAL A 13 -1.52 -14.27 0.87
C VAL A 13 -2.96 -14.60 0.47
N GLN A 14 -3.92 -13.92 1.09
CA GLN A 14 -5.16 -13.65 0.40
C GLN A 14 -4.78 -12.75 -0.76
N ASN A 15 -5.42 -12.97 -1.91
CA ASN A 15 -5.27 -12.24 -3.16
C ASN A 15 -5.71 -10.76 -3.05
N ASN A 16 -5.57 -10.18 -1.85
CA ASN A 16 -5.96 -8.85 -1.45
C ASN A 16 -4.81 -7.92 -1.85
N PHE A 17 -5.16 -6.82 -2.51
CA PHE A 17 -4.21 -5.76 -2.81
C PHE A 17 -3.51 -5.27 -1.52
N SER A 18 -2.43 -4.50 -1.69
CA SER A 18 -1.82 -3.77 -0.57
C SER A 18 -2.92 -3.09 0.27
N PRO A 19 -2.78 -2.97 1.61
CA PRO A 19 -3.80 -2.30 2.43
C PRO A 19 -4.14 -0.90 1.92
N PHE A 20 -3.21 -0.24 1.25
CA PHE A 20 -3.44 0.99 0.51
C PHE A 20 -4.38 0.79 -0.68
N GLY A 21 -4.11 -0.20 -1.54
CA GLY A 21 -4.98 -0.54 -2.67
C GLY A 21 -6.41 -0.90 -2.24
N ASN A 22 -6.56 -1.66 -1.16
CA ASN A 22 -7.90 -1.98 -0.62
C ASN A 22 -8.65 -0.71 -0.17
N LYS A 23 -7.95 0.23 0.46
CA LYS A 23 -8.55 1.52 0.86
C LYS A 23 -8.93 2.39 -0.32
N LEU A 24 -8.11 2.41 -1.36
CA LEU A 24 -8.41 3.14 -2.59
C LEU A 24 -9.71 2.62 -3.24
N ILE A 25 -9.88 1.30 -3.27
CA ILE A 25 -11.10 0.67 -3.77
C ILE A 25 -12.31 1.00 -2.87
N GLN A 26 -12.14 0.92 -1.54
CA GLN A 26 -13.20 1.27 -0.58
C GLN A 26 -13.61 2.74 -0.64
N SER A 27 -12.65 3.64 -0.93
CA SER A 27 -12.91 5.08 -1.09
C SER A 27 -13.62 5.43 -2.41
N GLY A 28 -13.81 4.46 -3.31
CA GLY A 28 -14.38 4.68 -4.64
C GLY A 28 -13.44 5.40 -5.61
N TYR A 29 -12.17 5.59 -5.24
CA TYR A 29 -11.18 6.27 -6.07
C TYR A 29 -10.78 5.44 -7.29
N VAL A 30 -10.75 4.11 -7.16
CA VAL A 30 -10.43 3.18 -8.26
C VAL A 30 -11.15 1.85 -8.10
N ASN A 31 -11.45 1.22 -9.23
CA ASN A 31 -12.01 -0.13 -9.27
C ASN A 31 -10.91 -1.21 -9.15
N ASN A 32 -11.30 -2.44 -8.83
CA ASN A 32 -10.39 -3.59 -8.77
C ASN A 32 -9.58 -3.78 -10.07
N GLU A 33 -10.23 -3.61 -11.23
CA GLU A 33 -9.59 -3.73 -12.54
C GLU A 33 -8.58 -2.61 -12.79
N GLN A 34 -8.94 -1.38 -12.45
CA GLN A 34 -8.05 -0.21 -12.54
C GLN A 34 -6.86 -0.36 -11.60
N MET A 35 -7.05 -0.91 -10.40
CA MET A 35 -5.98 -1.22 -9.47
C MET A 35 -5.00 -2.24 -10.04
N GLN A 36 -5.51 -3.31 -10.67
CA GLN A 36 -4.64 -4.31 -11.32
C GLN A 36 -3.85 -3.70 -12.47
N GLN A 37 -4.49 -2.90 -13.32
CA GLN A 37 -3.81 -2.18 -14.40
C GLN A 37 -2.74 -1.22 -13.86
N ALA A 38 -3.04 -0.45 -12.82
CA ALA A 38 -2.10 0.46 -12.18
C ALA A 38 -0.88 -0.29 -11.60
N LEU A 39 -1.08 -1.50 -11.05
CA LEU A 39 0.03 -2.34 -10.57
C LEU A 39 0.90 -2.85 -11.72
N ILE A 40 0.31 -3.24 -12.84
CA ILE A 40 1.04 -3.67 -14.03
C ILE A 40 1.85 -2.50 -14.59
N GLU A 41 1.25 -1.32 -14.71
CA GLU A 41 1.94 -0.11 -15.16
C GLU A 41 3.03 0.36 -14.20
N CYS A 42 2.77 0.30 -12.89
CA CYS A 42 3.77 0.57 -11.86
C CYS A 42 5.00 -0.33 -12.02
N ARG A 43 4.80 -1.64 -12.25
CA ARG A 43 5.88 -2.59 -12.53
C ARG A 43 6.60 -2.31 -13.85
N LYS A 44 5.88 -1.93 -14.91
CA LYS A 44 6.46 -1.63 -16.22
C LYS A 44 7.25 -0.33 -16.24
N SER A 45 6.75 0.71 -15.56
CA SER A 45 7.31 2.06 -15.59
C SER A 45 8.32 2.32 -14.47
N GLY A 46 8.31 1.50 -13.41
CA GLY A 46 9.08 1.75 -12.19
C GLY A 46 8.60 2.98 -11.40
N LYS A 47 7.49 3.61 -11.82
CA LYS A 47 6.91 4.77 -11.15
C LYS A 47 6.10 4.34 -9.92
N PRO A 48 6.00 5.18 -8.89
CA PRO A 48 5.19 4.87 -7.72
C PRO A 48 3.72 4.70 -8.11
N LEU A 49 3.04 3.79 -7.42
CA LEU A 49 1.63 3.48 -7.67
C LEU A 49 0.74 4.73 -7.62
N THR A 50 1.05 5.70 -6.74
CA THR A 50 0.33 6.98 -6.65
C THR A 50 0.38 7.78 -7.95
N ALA A 51 1.55 7.90 -8.57
CA ALA A 51 1.73 8.65 -9.81
C ALA A 51 1.05 7.97 -11.00
N VAL A 52 1.09 6.63 -11.04
CA VAL A 52 0.37 5.85 -12.07
C VAL A 52 -1.13 6.02 -11.89
N LEU A 53 -1.63 5.94 -10.66
CA LEU A 53 -3.04 6.13 -10.37
C LEU A 53 -3.52 7.53 -10.75
N GLU A 54 -2.78 8.58 -10.41
CA GLU A 54 -3.10 9.96 -10.81
C GLU A 54 -3.10 10.15 -12.33
N ALA A 55 -2.14 9.52 -13.03
CA ALA A 55 -2.10 9.55 -14.49
C ALA A 55 -3.28 8.78 -15.13
N MET A 56 -3.71 7.68 -14.52
CA MET A 56 -4.82 6.84 -15.01
C MET A 56 -6.19 7.43 -14.71
N THR A 57 -6.41 7.95 -13.49
CA THR A 57 -7.70 8.50 -13.08
C THR A 57 -7.85 9.97 -13.47
N GLY A 58 -6.74 10.67 -13.75
CA GLY A 58 -6.74 12.12 -14.00
C GLY A 58 -7.16 12.95 -12.77
N GLN A 59 -7.33 12.30 -11.62
CA GLN A 59 -7.69 12.93 -10.36
C GLN A 59 -6.47 12.90 -9.45
N GLN A 60 -6.31 13.93 -8.62
CA GLN A 60 -5.31 13.89 -7.56
C GLN A 60 -5.81 13.03 -6.42
N LEU A 61 -4.90 12.25 -5.82
CA LEU A 61 -5.22 11.50 -4.62
C LEU A 61 -5.64 12.46 -3.50
N SER A 62 -6.75 12.16 -2.84
CA SER A 62 -7.24 12.96 -1.73
C SER A 62 -6.15 13.09 -0.65
N PRO A 63 -5.94 14.27 -0.04
CA PRO A 63 -4.86 14.49 0.93
C PRO A 63 -4.90 13.53 2.12
N ASP A 64 -6.09 13.05 2.50
CA ASP A 64 -6.26 12.04 3.54
C ASP A 64 -5.69 10.67 3.13
N LEU A 65 -5.90 10.26 1.87
CA LEU A 65 -5.33 9.02 1.33
C LEU A 65 -3.80 9.11 1.25
N ILE A 66 -3.25 10.28 0.89
CA ILE A 66 -1.80 10.52 0.85
C ILE A 66 -1.20 10.42 2.24
N ARG A 67 -1.82 11.03 3.26
CA ARG A 67 -1.36 10.94 4.65
C ARG A 67 -1.34 9.48 5.12
N GLN A 68 -2.40 8.75 4.81
CA GLN A 68 -2.50 7.34 5.19
C GLN A 68 -1.49 6.46 4.46
N TYR A 69 -1.23 6.73 3.18
CA TYR A 69 -0.20 6.07 2.40
C TYR A 69 1.18 6.26 3.01
N LYS A 70 1.53 7.51 3.35
CA LYS A 70 2.82 7.82 4.00
C LYS A 70 2.97 7.09 5.33
N LYS A 71 1.92 7.08 6.16
CA LYS A 71 1.94 6.34 7.43
C LYS A 71 2.20 4.84 7.21
N GLN A 72 1.59 4.25 6.18
CA GLN A 72 1.84 2.86 5.83
C GLN A 72 3.27 2.64 5.32
N GLN A 73 3.77 3.52 4.46
CA GLN A 73 5.15 3.44 3.95
C GLN A 73 6.18 3.55 5.07
N LEU A 74 5.96 4.45 6.03
CA LEU A 74 6.80 4.57 7.23
C LEU A 74 6.75 3.30 8.08
N PHE A 75 5.58 2.66 8.21
CA PHE A 75 5.46 1.37 8.89
C PHE A 75 6.22 0.26 8.16
N GLU A 76 6.11 0.18 6.84
CA GLU A 76 6.85 -0.79 6.02
C GLU A 76 8.37 -0.58 6.13
N LEU A 77 8.83 0.67 6.04
CA LEU A 77 10.24 1.01 6.24
C LEU A 77 10.71 0.69 7.66
N LYS A 78 9.88 0.96 8.67
CA LYS A 78 10.16 0.61 10.07
C LYS A 78 10.31 -0.91 10.25
N ILE A 79 9.47 -1.72 9.61
CA ILE A 79 9.60 -3.18 9.67
C ILE A 79 10.85 -3.65 8.93
N LEU A 80 11.08 -3.16 7.71
CA LEU A 80 12.13 -3.69 6.84
C LEU A 80 13.53 -3.27 7.30
N TYR A 81 13.67 -2.05 7.80
CA TYR A 81 14.96 -1.47 8.17
C TYR A 81 15.12 -1.24 9.67
N GLY A 82 14.09 -1.48 10.49
CA GLY A 82 14.15 -1.23 11.93
C GLY A 82 14.27 0.25 12.31
N VAL A 83 14.09 1.17 11.35
CA VAL A 83 14.24 2.61 11.58
C VAL A 83 12.97 3.12 12.25
N GLU A 84 13.09 3.69 13.45
CA GLU A 84 12.01 4.46 14.05
C GLU A 84 11.75 5.69 13.20
N SER A 85 10.61 5.71 12.52
CA SER A 85 10.09 6.92 11.89
C SER A 85 9.81 7.94 13.01
N LEU A 86 10.67 8.95 13.13
CA LEU A 86 10.39 10.15 13.94
C LEU A 86 9.14 10.82 13.34
N ASP A 87 8.12 10.99 14.18
CA ASP A 87 6.88 11.73 13.91
C ASP A 87 7.15 13.24 13.90
#